data_AF-A0A6G2DFD1-F1
#
_entry.id   AF-A0A6G2DFD1-F1
#
_cell.length_a   1.000
_cell.length_b   1.000
_cell.length_c   1.000
_cell.angle_alpha   90.00
_cell.angle_beta   90.00
_cell.angle_gamma   90.00
#
_symmetry.space_group_name_H-M   'P 1'
#
loop_
_entity.id
_entity.type
_entity.pdbx_description
1 polymer ?
#
loop_
_entity_poly.entity_id
_entity_poly.type
_entity_poly.pdbx_seq_one_letter_code
_entity_poly.pdbx_strand_id
1 'polypeptide(L)'
;KKKGRAEYARMLEIHERMGHVEIPVIDVDLPVYAGTAEEVLQQGAGHLEGTSLPIGGNSTHAVITAHTGLPTAKMFTDLTKLKVGDKFYVHNIKEVMAYQ
;
A
#
# COMPACT_ATOMS: atom_id res chain seq x y z
N LYS A 1 18.08 20.17 3.45
CA LYS A 1 16.82 20.73 2.91
C LYS A 1 15.78 19.63 2.98
N LYS A 2 14.61 19.91 3.58
CA LYS A 2 13.49 18.96 3.75
C LYS A 2 13.26 18.25 2.41
N LYS A 3 13.61 16.97 2.40
CA LYS A 3 13.54 16.04 1.26
C LYS A 3 12.16 16.14 0.63
N GLY A 4 12.10 16.06 -0.70
CA GLY A 4 10.86 16.15 -1.46
C GLY A 4 9.81 15.24 -0.82
N ARG A 5 8.71 15.84 -0.35
CA ARG A 5 7.48 15.07 -0.12
C ARG A 5 7.17 14.32 -1.41
N ALA A 6 6.57 13.14 -1.30
CA ALA A 6 6.12 12.36 -2.44
C ALA A 6 4.92 13.05 -3.12
N GLU A 7 5.15 14.20 -3.73
CA GLU A 7 4.15 15.08 -4.32
C GLU A 7 3.46 14.45 -5.54
N TYR A 8 4.06 13.40 -6.10
CA TYR A 8 3.58 12.72 -7.31
C TYR A 8 2.19 12.07 -7.14
N ALA A 9 1.77 11.80 -5.90
CA ALA A 9 0.51 11.13 -5.59
C ALA A 9 -0.55 12.06 -4.97
N ARG A 10 -0.29 13.36 -4.84
CA ARG A 10 -1.19 14.30 -4.13
C ARG A 10 -2.65 14.26 -4.56
N MET A 11 -2.93 13.97 -5.83
CA MET A 11 -4.31 13.89 -6.34
C MET A 11 -5.14 12.74 -5.73
N LEU A 12 -4.48 11.74 -5.14
CA LEU A 12 -5.11 10.59 -4.49
C LEU A 12 -5.11 10.71 -2.95
N GLU A 13 -4.47 11.73 -2.40
CA GLU A 13 -4.27 11.83 -0.94
C GLU A 13 -5.50 12.43 -0.24
N ILE A 14 -6.08 11.67 0.69
CA ILE A 14 -7.02 12.18 1.70
C ILE A 14 -6.35 11.99 3.06
N HIS A 15 -6.08 13.08 3.78
CA HIS A 15 -5.31 13.07 5.04
C HIS A 15 -3.97 12.32 4.92
N GLU A 16 -3.20 12.62 3.86
CA GLU A 16 -1.89 12.03 3.54
C GLU A 16 -1.91 10.53 3.14
N ARG A 17 -3.10 9.89 3.04
CA ARG A 17 -3.26 8.49 2.60
C ARG A 17 -3.78 8.42 1.18
N MET A 18 -3.19 7.55 0.36
CA MET A 18 -3.66 7.23 -0.99
C MET A 18 -4.85 6.26 -0.99
N GLY A 19 -5.01 5.52 0.11
CA GLY A 19 -5.97 4.42 0.21
C GLY A 19 -5.60 3.45 1.33
N HIS A 20 -6.08 2.22 1.24
CA HIS A 20 -5.65 1.11 2.09
C HIS A 20 -5.64 -0.23 1.33
N VAL A 21 -4.83 -1.17 1.80
CA VAL A 21 -4.74 -2.53 1.24
C VAL A 21 -5.24 -3.54 2.27
N GLU A 22 -6.20 -4.35 1.85
CA GLU A 22 -6.86 -5.36 2.68
C GLU A 22 -6.50 -6.75 2.15
N ILE A 23 -6.08 -7.65 3.03
CA ILE A 23 -5.71 -9.03 2.72
C ILE A 23 -6.43 -9.95 3.74
N PRO A 24 -7.67 -10.38 3.46
CA PRO A 24 -8.53 -11.01 4.48
C PRO A 24 -7.96 -12.31 5.07
N VAL A 25 -7.31 -13.14 4.26
CA VAL A 25 -6.82 -14.46 4.68
C VAL A 25 -5.72 -14.39 5.75
N ILE A 26 -5.06 -13.24 5.90
CA ILE A 26 -4.04 -13.00 6.93
C ILE A 26 -4.43 -11.88 7.91
N ASP A 27 -5.70 -11.42 7.88
CA ASP A 27 -6.23 -10.37 8.74
C ASP A 27 -5.37 -9.09 8.71
N VAL A 28 -5.15 -8.58 7.50
CA VAL A 28 -4.39 -7.34 7.26
C VAL A 28 -5.31 -6.32 6.62
N ASP A 29 -5.34 -5.11 7.20
CA ASP A 29 -5.90 -3.92 6.58
C ASP A 29 -4.97 -2.74 6.94
N LEU A 30 -4.22 -2.23 5.94
CA LEU A 30 -3.17 -1.24 6.16
C LEU A 30 -3.36 0.02 5.31
N PRO A 31 -3.25 1.22 5.90
CA PRO A 31 -3.21 2.45 5.12
C PRO A 31 -2.01 2.45 4.17
N VAL A 32 -2.23 2.94 2.94
CA VAL A 32 -1.20 3.10 1.91
C VAL A 32 -0.88 4.59 1.76
N TYR A 33 0.38 4.93 1.92
CA TYR A 33 0.93 6.29 1.79
C TYR A 33 1.80 6.42 0.54
N ALA A 34 2.07 7.65 0.13
CA ALA A 34 2.95 7.93 -1.00
C ALA A 34 4.43 7.75 -0.62
N GLY A 35 5.15 6.96 -1.41
CA GLY A 35 6.58 6.72 -1.24
C GLY A 35 6.91 5.63 -0.22
N THR A 36 8.20 5.41 -0.02
CA THR A 36 8.76 4.31 0.78
C THR A 36 9.81 4.79 1.78
N ALA A 37 9.70 6.04 2.21
CA ALA A 37 10.57 6.59 3.25
C ALA A 37 10.33 5.86 4.58
N GLU A 38 11.35 5.80 5.44
CA GLU A 38 11.25 5.13 6.75
C GLU A 38 10.06 5.63 7.58
N GLU A 39 9.82 6.95 7.59
CA GLU A 39 8.69 7.56 8.30
C GLU A 39 7.33 7.02 7.83
N VAL A 40 7.19 6.68 6.54
CA VAL A 40 5.99 6.06 5.96
C VAL A 40 5.87 4.60 6.39
N LEU A 41 6.96 3.83 6.26
CA LEU A 41 6.95 2.39 6.55
C LEU A 41 6.75 2.08 8.04
N GLN A 42 7.11 3.01 8.92
CA GLN A 42 6.79 2.94 10.35
C GLN A 42 5.28 3.13 10.66
N GLN A 43 4.53 3.77 9.77
CA GLN A 43 3.09 4.06 9.95
C GLN A 43 2.18 3.05 9.25
N GLY A 44 2.61 2.46 8.14
CA GLY A 44 1.79 1.55 7.35
C GLY A 44 2.50 1.09 6.08
N ALA A 45 1.71 0.90 5.02
CA ALA A 45 2.25 0.52 3.72
C ALA A 45 2.63 1.77 2.89
N GLY A 46 3.66 1.65 2.07
CA GLY A 46 4.12 2.66 1.14
C GLY A 46 3.95 2.23 -0.31
N HIS A 47 3.52 3.15 -1.16
CA HIS A 47 3.56 2.97 -2.61
C HIS A 47 4.98 3.20 -3.15
N LEU A 48 5.50 2.25 -3.93
CA LEU A 48 6.82 2.35 -4.53
C LEU A 48 6.81 3.35 -5.70
N GLU A 49 7.49 4.49 -5.50
CA GLU A 49 7.64 5.51 -6.53
C GLU A 49 8.29 4.91 -7.80
N GLY A 50 7.80 5.33 -8.97
CA GLY A 50 8.19 4.79 -10.27
C GLY A 50 7.34 3.60 -10.73
N THR A 51 6.46 3.05 -9.87
CA THR A 51 5.43 2.09 -10.27
C THR A 51 4.10 2.79 -10.58
N SER A 52 3.13 2.07 -11.16
CA SER A 52 1.82 2.66 -11.47
C SER A 52 1.08 3.02 -10.18
N LEU A 53 0.26 4.08 -10.22
CA LEU A 53 -0.58 4.40 -9.08
C LEU A 53 -1.61 3.27 -8.82
N PRO A 54 -2.04 3.06 -7.57
CA PRO A 54 -3.01 2.04 -7.17
C PRO A 54 -4.45 2.44 -7.55
N ILE A 55 -4.69 2.61 -8.85
CA ILE A 55 -5.98 2.96 -9.46
C ILE A 55 -6.40 1.97 -10.56
N GLY A 56 -5.59 0.94 -10.81
CA GLY A 56 -5.83 -0.08 -11.84
C GLY A 56 -5.77 0.48 -13.26
N GLY A 57 -6.40 -0.26 -14.19
CA GLY A 57 -6.40 0.06 -15.62
C GLY A 57 -5.44 -0.79 -16.45
N ASN A 58 -5.63 -0.77 -17.77
CA ASN A 58 -4.83 -1.55 -18.70
C ASN A 58 -3.36 -1.11 -18.67
N SER A 59 -2.45 -2.08 -18.74
CA SER A 59 -0.99 -1.84 -18.73
C SER A 59 -0.48 -1.12 -17.48
N THR A 60 -1.05 -1.41 -16.31
CA THR A 60 -0.61 -0.86 -15.02
C THR A 60 -0.05 -1.94 -14.11
N HIS A 61 0.93 -1.57 -13.30
CA HIS A 61 1.52 -2.42 -12.27
C HIS A 61 1.94 -1.54 -11.09
N ALA A 62 1.11 -1.51 -10.05
CA ALA A 62 1.38 -0.81 -8.80
C ALA A 62 2.11 -1.72 -7.83
N VAL A 63 3.07 -1.18 -7.08
CA VAL A 63 3.77 -1.92 -6.02
C VAL A 63 3.53 -1.24 -4.68
N ILE A 64 3.04 -2.02 -3.72
CA ILE A 64 2.80 -1.61 -2.33
C ILE A 64 3.72 -2.43 -1.43
N THR A 65 4.43 -1.78 -0.52
CA THR A 65 5.41 -2.41 0.38
C THR A 65 5.17 -1.99 1.83
N ALA A 66 5.48 -2.87 2.79
CA ALA A 66 5.44 -2.59 4.21
C ALA A 66 6.50 -3.44 4.94
N HIS A 67 6.84 -3.10 6.18
CA HIS A 67 7.77 -3.90 6.97
C HIS A 67 7.26 -5.31 7.27
N THR A 68 8.19 -6.20 7.61
CA THR A 68 7.95 -7.50 8.23
C THR A 68 8.63 -7.54 9.59
N GLY A 69 7.98 -8.14 10.59
CA GLY A 69 8.59 -8.42 11.90
C GLY A 69 8.80 -7.20 12.82
N LEU A 70 8.00 -6.13 12.68
CA LEU A 70 8.05 -5.04 13.66
C LEU A 70 7.53 -5.53 15.03
N PRO A 71 8.20 -5.21 16.15
CA PRO A 71 7.72 -5.61 17.49
C PRO A 71 6.34 -5.05 17.86
N THR A 72 5.98 -3.91 17.27
CA THR A 72 4.79 -3.12 17.63
C THR A 72 3.62 -3.29 16.66
N ALA A 73 3.83 -3.88 15.48
CA ALA A 73 2.81 -3.99 14.44
C ALA A 73 3.06 -5.19 13.51
N LYS A 74 2.00 -5.91 13.15
CA LYS A 74 2.08 -7.09 12.28
C LYS A 74 2.50 -6.73 10.85
N MET A 75 2.03 -5.60 10.31
CA MET A 75 2.31 -5.16 8.93
C MET A 75 2.19 -6.32 7.93
N PHE A 76 3.20 -6.57 7.09
CA PHE A 76 3.25 -7.69 6.14
C PHE A 76 3.99 -8.93 6.67
N THR A 77 4.11 -9.10 7.98
CA THR A 77 4.79 -10.26 8.59
C THR A 77 4.25 -11.61 8.09
N ASP A 78 2.94 -11.70 7.87
CA ASP A 78 2.27 -12.92 7.43
C ASP A 78 2.10 -13.02 5.91
N LEU A 79 2.68 -12.10 5.12
CA LEU A 79 2.52 -12.09 3.67
C LEU A 79 3.03 -13.40 3.01
N THR A 80 3.99 -14.08 3.64
CA THR A 80 4.50 -15.39 3.21
C THR A 80 3.48 -16.53 3.30
N LYS A 81 2.35 -16.33 3.99
CA LYS A 81 1.27 -17.32 4.10
C LYS A 81 0.31 -17.30 2.91
N LEU A 82 0.38 -16.27 2.07
CA LEU A 82 -0.45 -16.15 0.87
C LEU A 82 -0.12 -17.21 -0.16
N LYS A 83 -1.14 -17.62 -0.90
CA LYS A 83 -1.08 -18.61 -1.98
C LYS A 83 -1.69 -18.04 -3.24
N VAL A 84 -1.29 -18.60 -4.38
CA VAL A 84 -1.94 -18.31 -5.66
C VAL A 84 -3.43 -18.63 -5.54
N GLY A 85 -4.29 -17.66 -5.87
CA GLY A 85 -5.74 -17.78 -5.72
C GLY A 85 -6.31 -17.05 -4.50
N ASP A 86 -5.47 -16.72 -3.50
CA ASP A 86 -5.88 -15.82 -2.43
C ASP A 86 -6.12 -14.41 -3.00
N LYS A 87 -7.08 -13.70 -2.42
CA LYS A 87 -7.48 -12.37 -2.88
C LYS A 87 -7.00 -11.30 -1.93
N PHE A 88 -6.68 -10.15 -2.49
CA PHE A 88 -6.50 -8.91 -1.76
C PHE A 88 -7.24 -7.78 -2.45
N TYR A 89 -7.50 -6.72 -1.69
CA TYR A 89 -8.29 -5.58 -2.13
C TYR A 89 -7.50 -4.30 -1.93
N VAL A 90 -7.53 -3.46 -2.96
CA VAL A 90 -6.94 -2.13 -2.92
C VAL A 90 -8.08 -1.13 -2.95
N HIS A 91 -8.21 -0.39 -1.86
CA HIS A 91 -9.23 0.64 -1.67
C HIS A 91 -8.60 1.99 -1.95
N ASN A 92 -9.15 2.73 -2.91
CA ASN A 92 -8.76 4.12 -3.19
C ASN A 92 -9.95 5.06 -2.99
N ILE A 93 -9.76 6.34 -3.29
CA ILE A 93 -10.80 7.38 -3.11
C ILE A 93 -12.09 7.16 -3.92
N LYS A 94 -12.05 6.28 -4.94
CA LYS A 94 -13.14 6.07 -5.89
C LYS A 94 -13.83 4.73 -5.70
N GLU A 95 -13.06 3.66 -5.56
CA GLU A 95 -13.57 2.29 -5.61
C GLU A 95 -12.67 1.28 -4.90
N VAL A 96 -13.19 0.06 -4.79
CA VAL A 96 -12.48 -1.11 -4.26
C VAL A 96 -12.12 -2.02 -5.42
N MET A 97 -10.83 -2.30 -5.59
CA MET A 97 -10.33 -3.16 -6.65
C MET A 97 -9.87 -4.49 -6.06
N ALA A 98 -10.35 -5.60 -6.62
CA ALA A 98 -9.97 -6.94 -6.22
C ALA A 98 -8.85 -7.49 -7.12
N TYR A 99 -7.85 -8.11 -6.50
CA TYR A 99 -6.72 -8.77 -7.17
C TYR A 99 -6.58 -10.22 -6.68
N GLN A 100 -5.98 -11.06 -7.53
CA GLN A 100 -5.72 -12.48 -7.29
C GLN A 100 -4.35 -12.86 -7.87
#